data_AF-A0A354BAT1-F1
#
_entry.id   AF-A0A354BAT1-F1
#
_cell.length_a   1.000
_cell.length_b   1.000
_cell.length_c   1.000
_cell.angle_alpha   90.00
_cell.angle_beta   90.00
_cell.angle_gamma   90.00
#
_symmetry.space_group_name_H-M   'P 1'
#
loop_
_entity.id
_entity.type
_entity.pdbx_description
1 polymer ?
#
loop_
_entity_poly.entity_id
_entity_poly.type
_entity_poly.pdbx_seq_one_letter_code
_entity_poly.pdbx_strand_id
1 'polypeptide(L)'
;MTLGDPVDHEEVTVTLVHAAATWFLVGLIWIIQVVHYPLFARVGEDGFVAYEADHTRLISLVVGPAMLVEGVATLWLFFAPPDGLTRTLPLIAGLVLAGVHLSTITLQVPAHGRLEHGWDPIVADRLVRTNWIRTIGWTIRGVLALFMIEAVA
;
A
#
# COMPACT_ATOMS: atom_id res chain seq x y z
N MET A 1 -35.81 25.84 2.31
CA MET A 1 -34.85 25.46 3.38
C MET A 1 -34.97 23.96 3.53
N THR A 2 -34.34 23.22 2.61
CA THR A 2 -34.24 21.76 2.70
C THR A 2 -33.28 21.47 3.84
N LEU A 3 -33.79 20.86 4.90
CA LEU A 3 -32.96 20.14 5.87
C LEU A 3 -32.09 19.21 5.03
N GLY A 4 -30.77 19.42 5.02
CA GLY A 4 -29.86 18.52 4.33
C GLY A 4 -30.11 17.12 4.85
N ASP A 5 -30.24 16.16 3.94
CA ASP A 5 -30.33 14.75 4.32
C ASP A 5 -29.20 14.45 5.32
N PRO A 6 -29.49 13.73 6.41
CA PRO A 6 -28.46 13.40 7.38
C PRO A 6 -27.34 12.67 6.63
N VAL A 7 -26.13 13.25 6.66
CA VAL A 7 -24.92 12.58 6.16
C VAL A 7 -24.92 11.17 6.75
N ASP A 8 -24.97 10.16 5.89
CA ASP A 8 -24.92 8.79 6.36
C ASP A 8 -23.54 8.56 7.00
N HIS A 9 -23.54 8.53 8.33
CA HIS A 9 -22.32 8.42 9.13
C HIS A 9 -21.53 7.14 8.79
N GLU A 10 -22.20 6.12 8.25
CA GLU A 10 -21.56 4.87 7.81
C GLU A 10 -20.70 5.09 6.56
N GLU A 11 -21.17 5.89 5.60
CA GLU A 11 -20.50 6.16 4.33
C GLU A 11 -19.21 6.98 4.50
N VAL A 12 -19.25 8.00 5.36
CA VAL A 12 -18.08 8.78 5.75
C VAL A 12 -17.06 7.90 6.49
N THR A 13 -17.54 6.96 7.31
CA THR A 13 -16.68 6.05 8.07
C THR A 13 -15.85 5.16 7.15
N VAL A 14 -16.44 4.57 6.10
CA VAL A 14 -15.70 3.73 5.15
C VAL A 14 -14.61 4.51 4.42
N THR A 15 -14.91 5.75 4.00
CA THR A 15 -13.94 6.61 3.31
C THR A 15 -12.77 6.97 4.23
N LEU A 16 -13.03 7.26 5.52
CA LEU A 16 -11.99 7.52 6.51
C LEU A 16 -11.15 6.28 6.81
N VAL A 17 -11.76 5.10 6.95
CA VAL A 17 -11.04 3.83 7.16
C VAL A 17 -10.14 3.52 5.97
N HIS A 18 -10.65 3.68 4.74
CA HIS A 18 -9.86 3.55 3.52
C HIS A 18 -8.65 4.50 3.54
N ALA A 19 -8.89 5.80 3.77
CA ALA A 19 -7.83 6.79 3.77
C ALA A 19 -6.78 6.54 4.87
N ALA A 20 -7.21 6.15 6.08
CA ALA A 20 -6.29 5.83 7.16
C ALA A 20 -5.39 4.63 6.81
N ALA A 21 -5.96 3.55 6.26
CA ALA A 21 -5.19 2.39 5.82
C ALA A 21 -4.22 2.74 4.68
N THR A 22 -4.68 3.51 3.68
CA THR A 22 -3.84 3.96 2.57
C THR A 22 -2.69 4.84 3.05
N TRP A 23 -2.95 5.85 3.89
CA TRP A 23 -1.88 6.74 4.38
C TRP A 23 -0.89 6.04 5.32
N PHE A 24 -1.35 5.05 6.09
CA PHE A 24 -0.46 4.16 6.82
C PHE A 24 0.50 3.43 5.86
N LEU A 25 -0.02 2.85 4.77
CA LEU A 25 0.78 2.17 3.75
C LEU A 25 1.70 3.13 2.99
N VAL A 26 1.29 4.38 2.74
CA VAL A 26 2.14 5.44 2.17
C VAL A 26 3.34 5.68 3.08
N GLY A 27 3.11 5.97 4.36
CA GLY A 27 4.21 6.20 5.31
C GLY A 27 5.15 4.99 5.40
N LEU A 28 4.55 3.79 5.50
CA LEU A 28 5.29 2.55 5.61
C LEU A 28 6.17 2.27 4.38
N ILE A 29 5.64 2.42 3.16
CA ILE A 29 6.39 2.14 1.94
C ILE A 29 7.53 3.14 1.74
N TRP A 30 7.36 4.40 2.12
CA TRP A 30 8.44 5.39 2.08
C TRP A 30 9.57 5.07 3.06
N ILE A 31 9.23 4.61 4.28
CA ILE A 31 10.24 4.12 5.23
C ILE A 31 11.00 2.92 4.64
N ILE A 32 10.29 1.96 4.06
CA ILE A 32 10.93 0.80 3.42
C ILE A 32 11.84 1.24 2.27
N GLN A 33 11.35 2.07 1.35
CA GLN A 33 12.05 2.46 0.14
C GLN A 33 13.30 3.33 0.41
N VAL A 34 13.19 4.33 1.28
CA VAL A 34 14.23 5.35 1.47
C VAL A 34 15.17 5.01 2.62
N VAL A 35 14.67 4.33 3.65
CA VAL A 35 15.46 4.04 4.85
C VAL A 35 15.84 2.57 4.90
N HIS A 36 14.86 1.66 4.87
CA HIS A 36 15.10 0.27 5.20
C HIS A 36 15.91 -0.46 4.12
N TYR A 37 15.52 -0.34 2.86
CA TYR A 37 16.23 -0.99 1.74
C TYR A 37 17.67 -0.51 1.55
N PRO A 38 18.00 0.78 1.61
CA PRO A 38 19.41 1.21 1.58
C PRO A 38 20.24 0.68 2.75
N LEU A 39 19.61 0.33 3.88
CA LEU A 39 20.29 -0.25 5.03
C LEU A 39 20.56 -1.76 4.89
N PHE A 40 19.93 -2.47 3.95
CA PHE A 40 20.20 -3.90 3.71
C PHE A 40 21.68 -4.16 3.45
N ALA A 41 22.32 -3.31 2.63
CA ALA A 41 23.74 -3.41 2.32
C ALA A 41 24.68 -3.20 3.52
N ARG A 42 24.15 -2.75 4.67
CA ARG A 42 24.92 -2.52 5.90
C ARG A 42 24.82 -3.66 6.92
N VAL A 43 24.00 -4.68 6.68
CA VAL A 43 23.81 -5.82 7.60
C VAL A 43 25.03 -6.75 7.61
N GLY A 44 25.78 -6.80 6.50
CA GLY A 44 26.88 -7.75 6.30
C GLY A 44 26.38 -9.13 5.88
N GLU A 45 27.19 -9.87 5.12
CA GLU A 45 26.77 -11.13 4.49
C GLU A 45 26.44 -12.23 5.51
N ASP A 46 27.22 -12.33 6.60
CA ASP A 46 27.07 -13.38 7.62
C ASP A 46 25.71 -13.33 8.35
N GLY A 47 25.11 -12.14 8.49
CA GLY A 47 23.83 -11.94 9.18
C GLY A 47 22.63 -11.77 8.24
N PHE A 48 22.86 -11.61 6.94
CA PHE A 48 21.83 -11.16 6.00
C PHE A 48 20.67 -12.13 5.85
N VAL A 49 20.94 -13.44 5.76
CA VAL A 49 19.89 -14.47 5.58
C VAL A 49 18.90 -14.48 6.74
N ALA A 50 19.40 -14.46 7.98
CA ALA A 50 18.54 -14.43 9.16
C ALA A 50 17.75 -13.11 9.24
N TYR A 51 18.43 -11.99 8.98
CA TYR A 51 17.80 -10.68 8.92
C TYR A 51 16.67 -10.62 7.89
N GLU A 52 16.89 -11.12 6.67
CA GLU A 52 15.92 -11.06 5.58
C GLU A 52 14.72 -11.97 5.85
N ALA A 53 14.94 -13.18 6.35
CA ALA A 53 13.86 -14.09 6.71
C ALA A 53 12.96 -13.49 7.82
N ASP A 54 13.58 -12.87 8.84
CA ASP A 54 12.83 -12.16 9.87
C ASP A 54 12.15 -10.89 9.32
N HIS A 55 12.83 -10.12 8.47
CA HIS A 55 12.26 -8.94 7.83
C HIS A 55 10.99 -9.31 7.05
N THR A 56 11.05 -10.27 6.14
CA THR A 56 9.91 -10.71 5.32
C THR A 56 8.74 -11.19 6.19
N ARG A 57 9.02 -11.98 7.23
CA ARG A 57 8.00 -12.47 8.16
C ARG A 57 7.35 -11.34 8.95
N LEU A 58 8.15 -10.48 9.57
CA LEU A 58 7.67 -9.42 10.45
C LEU A 58 6.97 -8.31 9.68
N ILE A 59 7.50 -7.91 8.53
CA ILE A 59 6.86 -6.87 7.70
C ILE A 59 5.50 -7.34 7.16
N SER A 60 5.35 -8.63 6.86
CA SER A 60 4.07 -9.21 6.42
C SER A 60 2.97 -9.09 7.47
N LEU A 61 3.30 -9.20 8.77
CA LEU A 61 2.36 -9.01 9.87
C LEU A 61 1.85 -7.57 9.99
N VAL A 62 2.64 -6.60 9.53
CA VAL A 62 2.29 -5.17 9.58
C VAL A 62 1.58 -4.74 8.31
N VAL A 63 2.17 -5.08 7.15
CA VAL A 63 1.68 -4.69 5.83
C VAL A 63 0.40 -5.45 5.47
N GLY A 64 0.33 -6.75 5.75
CA GLY A 64 -0.76 -7.63 5.34
C GLY A 64 -2.14 -7.17 5.81
N PRO A 65 -2.35 -6.90 7.12
CA PRO A 65 -3.62 -6.39 7.63
C PRO A 65 -4.01 -5.04 7.03
N ALA A 66 -3.05 -4.10 6.90
CA ALA A 66 -3.32 -2.79 6.32
C ALA A 66 -3.70 -2.88 4.84
N MET A 67 -3.02 -3.73 4.05
CA MET A 67 -3.36 -3.99 2.64
C MET A 67 -4.73 -4.66 2.49
N LEU A 68 -5.09 -5.56 3.42
CA LEU A 68 -6.41 -6.18 3.42
C LEU A 68 -7.51 -5.15 3.68
N VAL A 69 -7.34 -4.28 4.69
CA VAL A 69 -8.31 -3.21 4.99
C VAL A 69 -8.43 -2.26 3.79
N GLU A 70 -7.31 -1.81 3.23
CA GLU A 70 -7.30 -0.95 2.05
C GLU A 70 -8.03 -1.60 0.87
N GLY A 71 -7.77 -2.88 0.59
CA GLY A 71 -8.38 -3.62 -0.51
C GLY A 71 -9.88 -3.80 -0.35
N VAL A 72 -10.33 -4.24 0.84
CA VAL A 72 -11.76 -4.42 1.14
C VAL A 72 -12.49 -3.08 1.06
N ALA A 73 -11.93 -2.01 1.65
CA ALA A 73 -12.56 -0.69 1.59
C ALA A 73 -12.58 -0.13 0.15
N THR A 74 -11.54 -0.38 -0.66
CA THR A 74 -11.53 -0.01 -2.09
C THR A 74 -12.66 -0.69 -2.86
N LEU A 75 -12.90 -1.98 -2.62
CA LEU A 75 -14.02 -2.70 -3.24
C LEU A 75 -15.36 -2.14 -2.79
N TRP A 76 -15.52 -1.86 -1.49
CA TRP A 76 -16.74 -1.26 -0.94
C TRP A 76 -17.06 0.07 -1.60
N LEU A 77 -16.10 1.01 -1.65
CA LEU A 77 -16.26 2.33 -2.26
C LEU A 77 -16.60 2.26 -3.75
N PHE A 78 -16.24 1.19 -4.46
CA PHE A 78 -16.61 1.00 -5.86
C PHE A 78 -18.04 0.47 -6.03
N PHE A 79 -18.44 -0.55 -5.27
CA PHE A 79 -19.75 -1.18 -5.40
C PHE A 79 -20.87 -0.35 -4.75
N ALA A 80 -20.59 0.23 -3.59
CA ALA A 80 -21.47 1.10 -2.81
C ALA A 80 -20.75 2.43 -2.51
N PRO A 81 -20.57 3.30 -3.52
CA PRO A 81 -19.97 4.61 -3.31
C PRO A 81 -20.92 5.48 -2.44
N PRO A 82 -20.37 6.23 -1.46
CA PRO A 82 -21.10 7.27 -0.76
C PRO A 82 -21.79 8.28 -1.66
N ASP A 83 -22.81 8.95 -1.16
CA ASP A 83 -23.40 10.10 -1.81
C ASP A 83 -22.34 11.19 -2.05
N GLY A 84 -22.32 11.75 -3.27
CA GLY A 84 -21.29 12.71 -3.71
C GLY A 84 -20.04 12.08 -4.35
N LEU A 85 -19.76 10.79 -4.13
CA LEU A 85 -18.62 10.11 -4.73
C LEU A 85 -19.01 9.35 -6.02
N THR A 86 -18.50 9.82 -7.17
CA THR A 86 -18.64 9.05 -8.41
C THR A 86 -17.74 7.80 -8.41
N ARG A 87 -18.19 6.72 -9.07
CA ARG A 87 -17.41 5.47 -9.21
C ARG A 87 -16.08 5.63 -9.96
N THR A 88 -15.86 6.74 -10.65
CA THR A 88 -14.63 6.99 -11.42
C THR A 88 -13.41 7.05 -10.51
N LEU A 89 -13.48 7.73 -9.35
CA LEU A 89 -12.34 7.83 -8.43
C LEU A 89 -11.99 6.46 -7.80
N PRO A 90 -12.94 5.70 -7.23
CA PRO A 90 -12.67 4.34 -6.74
C PRO A 90 -12.14 3.39 -7.82
N LEU A 91 -12.64 3.50 -9.06
CA LEU A 91 -12.14 2.69 -10.17
C LEU A 91 -10.67 2.98 -10.47
N ILE A 92 -10.30 4.26 -10.63
CA ILE A 92 -8.91 4.65 -10.89
C ILE A 92 -8.01 4.19 -9.73
N ALA A 93 -8.42 4.44 -8.49
CA ALA A 93 -7.67 4.00 -7.32
C ALA A 93 -7.50 2.47 -7.31
N GLY A 94 -8.56 1.71 -7.61
CA GLY A 94 -8.56 0.26 -7.71
C GLY A 94 -7.61 -0.28 -8.78
N LEU A 95 -7.55 0.36 -9.96
CA LEU A 95 -6.60 0.00 -11.01
C LEU A 95 -5.15 0.24 -10.59
N VAL A 96 -4.88 1.35 -9.89
CA VAL A 96 -3.54 1.61 -9.31
C VAL A 96 -3.19 0.54 -8.28
N LEU A 97 -4.13 0.17 -7.40
CA LEU A 97 -3.93 -0.88 -6.40
C LEU A 97 -3.67 -2.24 -7.05
N ALA A 98 -4.38 -2.58 -8.12
CA ALA A 98 -4.14 -3.80 -8.89
C ALA A 98 -2.70 -3.81 -9.46
N GLY A 99 -2.22 -2.68 -9.98
CA GLY A 99 -0.82 -2.53 -10.41
C GLY A 99 0.19 -2.71 -9.27
N VAL A 100 -0.10 -2.15 -8.10
CA VAL A 100 0.71 -2.33 -6.88
C VAL A 100 0.77 -3.81 -6.47
N HIS A 101 -0.37 -4.50 -6.38
CA HIS A 101 -0.38 -5.93 -6.02
C HIS A 101 0.31 -6.80 -7.07
N LEU A 102 0.06 -6.54 -8.36
CA LEU A 102 0.68 -7.30 -9.44
C LEU A 102 2.20 -7.17 -9.38
N SER A 103 2.72 -5.94 -9.21
CA SER A 103 4.16 -5.73 -9.02
C SER A 103 4.68 -6.46 -7.77
N THR A 104 3.96 -6.36 -6.64
CA THR A 104 4.32 -7.00 -5.38
C THR A 104 4.52 -8.51 -5.55
N ILE A 105 3.52 -9.19 -6.14
CA ILE A 105 3.51 -10.65 -6.29
C ILE A 105 4.53 -11.14 -7.32
N THR A 106 4.76 -10.37 -8.39
CA THR A 106 5.62 -10.82 -9.51
C THR A 106 7.07 -10.36 -9.43
N LEU A 107 7.35 -9.28 -8.69
CA LEU A 107 8.68 -8.66 -8.62
C LEU A 107 9.26 -8.69 -7.21
N GLN A 108 8.53 -8.20 -6.20
CA GLN A 108 9.08 -8.05 -4.85
C GLN A 108 9.09 -9.37 -4.08
N VAL A 109 7.98 -10.12 -4.06
CA VAL A 109 7.90 -11.41 -3.35
C VAL A 109 8.97 -12.40 -3.84
N PRO A 110 9.18 -12.61 -5.16
CA PRO A 110 10.24 -13.50 -5.63
C PRO A 110 11.65 -12.99 -5.33
N ALA A 111 11.85 -11.67 -5.31
CA ALA A 111 13.15 -11.09 -4.97
C ALA A 111 13.51 -11.29 -3.49
N HIS A 112 12.56 -11.04 -2.57
CA HIS A 112 12.71 -11.36 -1.15
C HIS A 112 12.99 -12.86 -0.94
N GLY A 113 12.22 -13.75 -1.59
CA GLY A 113 12.47 -15.19 -1.50
C GLY A 113 13.84 -15.63 -2.01
N ARG A 114 14.44 -14.92 -2.98
CA ARG A 114 15.83 -15.17 -3.39
C ARG A 114 16.83 -14.67 -2.34
N LEU A 115 16.61 -13.49 -1.79
CA LEU A 115 17.48 -12.87 -0.78
C LEU A 115 17.48 -13.64 0.56
N GLU A 116 16.39 -14.34 0.88
CA GLU A 116 16.33 -15.28 2.01
C GLU A 116 17.32 -16.45 1.90
N HIS A 117 17.89 -16.71 0.71
CA HIS A 117 18.89 -17.77 0.51
C HIS A 117 20.34 -17.25 0.46
N GLY A 118 20.53 -15.93 0.51
CA GLY A 118 21.85 -15.32 0.48
C GLY A 118 21.83 -13.91 -0.10
N TRP A 119 22.85 -13.12 0.25
CA TRP A 119 23.04 -11.80 -0.31
C TRP A 119 23.36 -11.89 -1.82
N ASP A 120 22.54 -11.21 -2.63
CA ASP A 120 22.76 -11.04 -4.07
C ASP A 120 22.55 -9.55 -4.40
N PRO A 121 23.61 -8.78 -4.67
CA PRO A 121 23.50 -7.34 -4.89
C PRO A 121 22.69 -6.99 -6.14
N ILE A 122 22.64 -7.88 -7.14
CA ILE A 122 21.85 -7.67 -8.36
C ILE A 122 20.35 -7.81 -8.04
N VAL A 123 20.00 -8.80 -7.22
CA VAL A 123 18.61 -8.98 -6.76
C VAL A 123 18.19 -7.85 -5.83
N ALA A 124 19.07 -7.45 -4.90
CA ALA A 124 18.81 -6.33 -3.99
C ALA A 124 18.57 -5.02 -4.76
N ASP A 125 19.45 -4.65 -5.71
CA ASP A 125 19.24 -3.45 -6.55
C ASP A 125 17.91 -3.52 -7.32
N ARG A 126 17.61 -4.67 -7.94
CA ARG A 126 16.35 -4.87 -8.65
C ARG A 126 15.15 -4.73 -7.71
N LEU A 127 15.21 -5.28 -6.50
CA LEU A 127 14.16 -5.15 -5.49
C LEU A 127 13.91 -3.67 -5.18
N VAL A 128 14.95 -2.91 -4.84
CA VAL A 128 14.86 -1.47 -4.52
C VAL A 128 14.30 -0.66 -5.68
N ARG A 129 14.81 -0.90 -6.90
CA ARG A 129 14.37 -0.18 -8.10
C ARG A 129 12.92 -0.47 -8.46
N THR A 130 12.51 -1.73 -8.39
CA THR A 130 11.13 -2.13 -8.74
C THR A 130 10.13 -1.77 -7.65
N ASN A 131 10.54 -1.64 -6.39
CA ASN A 131 9.65 -1.21 -5.31
C ASN A 131 9.22 0.27 -5.44
N TRP A 132 9.87 1.08 -6.28
CA TRP A 132 9.36 2.40 -6.64
C TRP A 132 7.98 2.35 -7.32
N ILE A 133 7.63 1.26 -7.99
CA ILE A 133 6.27 1.06 -8.54
C ILE A 133 5.24 1.12 -7.39
N ARG A 134 5.52 0.42 -6.30
CA ARG A 134 4.68 0.39 -5.10
C ARG A 134 4.69 1.72 -4.37
N THR A 135 5.86 2.35 -4.23
CA THR A 135 6.02 3.65 -3.56
C THR A 135 5.23 4.75 -4.26
N ILE A 136 5.36 4.86 -5.59
CA ILE A 136 4.59 5.82 -6.40
C ILE A 136 3.11 5.43 -6.40
N GLY A 137 2.79 4.15 -6.57
CA GLY A 137 1.41 3.65 -6.60
C GLY A 137 0.63 3.98 -5.32
N TRP A 138 1.18 3.67 -4.14
CA TRP A 138 0.56 4.05 -2.87
C TRP A 138 0.50 5.57 -2.68
N THR A 139 1.52 6.32 -3.10
CA THR A 139 1.48 7.79 -3.01
C THR A 139 0.35 8.38 -3.84
N ILE A 140 0.16 7.90 -5.07
CA ILE A 140 -0.99 8.28 -5.93
C ILE A 140 -2.30 7.92 -5.23
N ARG A 141 -2.40 6.71 -4.66
CA ARG A 141 -3.60 6.30 -3.90
C ARG A 141 -3.87 7.18 -2.69
N GLY A 142 -2.84 7.61 -1.96
CA GLY A 142 -2.98 8.55 -0.84
C GLY A 142 -3.59 9.87 -1.26
N VAL A 143 -3.14 10.41 -2.40
CA VAL A 143 -3.73 11.63 -3.01
C VAL A 143 -5.19 11.39 -3.42
N LEU A 144 -5.48 10.26 -4.09
CA LEU A 144 -6.86 9.91 -4.48
C LEU A 144 -7.77 9.73 -3.25
N ALA A 145 -7.27 9.18 -2.15
CA ALA A 145 -8.02 9.02 -0.91
C ALA A 145 -8.39 10.38 -0.29
N LEU A 146 -7.51 11.39 -0.39
CA LEU A 146 -7.85 12.75 0.06
C LEU A 146 -8.96 13.37 -0.79
N PHE A 147 -8.93 13.19 -2.11
CA PHE A 147 -10.02 13.65 -2.98
C PHE A 147 -11.33 12.91 -2.71
N MET A 148 -11.28 11.63 -2.35
CA MET A 148 -12.48 10.88 -1.94
C MET A 148 -13.06 11.44 -0.63
N ILE A 149 -12.22 11.78 0.36
CA ILE A 149 -12.68 12.44 1.60
C ILE A 149 -13.35 13.79 1.27
N GLU A 150 -12.70 14.61 0.45
CA GLU A 150 -13.24 15.92 0.05
C GLU A 150 -14.59 15.80 -0.67
N ALA A 151 -14.77 14.77 -1.50
CA ALA A 151 -16.01 14.55 -2.25
C ALA A 151 -17.21 14.14 -1.38
N VAL A 152 -16.98 13.65 -0.16
CA VAL A 152 -18.03 13.14 0.76
C VAL A 152 -18.17 13.99 2.03
N ALA A 153 -17.40 15.08 2.15
CA ALA A 153 -17.39 16.01 3.27
C ALA A 153 -18.32 17.21 3.01
#